data_AF-A0A935BFU0-F1
#
_entry.id   AF-A0A935BFU0-F1
#
_cell.length_a   1.000
_cell.length_b   1.000
_cell.length_c   1.000
_cell.angle_alpha   90.00
_cell.angle_beta   90.00
_cell.angle_gamma   90.00
#
_symmetry.space_group_name_H-M   'P 1'
#
loop_
_entity.id
_entity.type
_entity.pdbx_description
1 polymer ?
#
loop_
_entity_poly.entity_id
_entity_poly.type
_entity_poly.pdbx_seq_one_letter_code
_entity_poly.pdbx_strand_id
1 'polypeptide(L)'
;MPSIKPGTHAPLRLGALLVRHGLSQGELAEAIRQPNGRPLSRVAMNMLINHGVWPVVTPREEIIRVTETMLREAGVDDDELVDIWEIDPANPAHMGNPAKHRAYANTHRPRAIEESETREMLHPATKKHFGLSRDPFKTTS
;
A
#
# COMPACT_ATOMS: atom_id res chain seq x y z
N MET A 1 8.54 -20.77 -19.12
CA MET A 1 7.98 -19.64 -18.35
C MET A 1 6.97 -18.92 -19.23
N PRO A 2 5.74 -18.65 -18.77
CA PRO A 2 4.75 -17.98 -19.60
C PRO A 2 5.22 -16.55 -19.93
N SER A 3 5.31 -16.25 -21.22
CA SER A 3 5.64 -14.92 -21.72
C SER A 3 4.36 -14.08 -21.71
N ILE A 4 4.18 -13.25 -20.68
CA ILE A 4 3.03 -12.34 -20.58
C ILE A 4 3.27 -11.22 -21.59
N LYS A 5 2.34 -11.04 -22.53
CA LYS A 5 2.41 -9.96 -23.53
C LYS A 5 2.39 -8.60 -22.81
N PRO A 6 3.27 -7.64 -23.17
CA PRO A 6 3.19 -6.28 -22.63
C PRO A 6 1.81 -5.70 -22.96
N GLY A 7 1.07 -5.29 -21.94
CA GLY A 7 -0.30 -4.79 -22.06
C GLY A 7 -1.38 -5.70 -21.45
N THR A 8 -1.07 -6.95 -21.11
CA THR A 8 -1.98 -7.80 -20.35
C THR A 8 -1.89 -7.43 -18.86
N HIS A 9 -3.01 -7.04 -18.26
CA HIS A 9 -3.12 -6.84 -16.82
C HIS A 9 -3.23 -8.22 -16.15
N ALA A 10 -2.20 -8.60 -15.39
CA ALA A 10 -2.06 -9.92 -14.77
C ALA A 10 -1.48 -9.71 -13.36
N PRO A 11 -2.31 -9.26 -12.41
CA PRO A 11 -1.82 -8.86 -11.11
C PRO A 11 -1.45 -10.10 -10.30
N LEU A 12 -0.38 -9.99 -9.53
CA LEU A 12 0.07 -11.03 -8.61
C LEU A 12 -0.70 -10.91 -7.29
N ARG A 13 -0.92 -12.05 -6.63
CA ARG A 13 -1.51 -12.10 -5.27
C ARG A 13 -0.71 -11.28 -4.25
N LEU A 14 0.59 -11.11 -4.47
CA LEU A 14 1.46 -10.20 -3.72
C LEU A 14 0.85 -8.80 -3.54
N GLY A 15 0.21 -8.24 -4.58
CA GLY A 15 -0.38 -6.91 -4.49
C GLY A 15 -1.50 -6.82 -3.45
N ALA A 16 -2.38 -7.82 -3.40
CA ALA A 16 -3.46 -7.89 -2.42
C ALA A 16 -2.92 -8.16 -1.00
N LEU A 17 -1.90 -9.01 -0.89
CA LEU A 17 -1.25 -9.34 0.38
C LEU A 17 -0.59 -8.10 1.01
N LEU A 18 0.17 -7.32 0.23
CA LEU A 18 0.77 -6.07 0.72
C LEU A 18 -0.29 -5.12 1.30
N VAL A 19 -1.42 -4.95 0.60
CA VAL A 19 -2.52 -4.09 1.08
C VAL A 19 -3.13 -4.61 2.38
N ARG A 20 -3.32 -5.93 2.50
CA ARG A 20 -3.88 -6.55 3.72
C ARG A 20 -2.99 -6.34 4.95
N HIS A 21 -1.67 -6.40 4.76
CA HIS A 21 -0.69 -6.20 5.83
C HIS A 21 -0.25 -4.74 6.01
N GLY A 22 -0.88 -3.80 5.28
CA GLY A 22 -0.58 -2.37 5.39
C GLY A 22 0.81 -1.96 4.86
N LEU A 23 1.44 -2.81 4.04
CA LEU A 23 2.73 -2.54 3.41
C LEU A 23 2.54 -1.81 2.08
N SER A 24 3.41 -0.86 1.77
CA SER A 24 3.37 -0.17 0.48
C SER A 24 4.32 -0.80 -0.54
N GLN A 25 3.92 -0.76 -1.82
CA GLN A 25 4.80 -1.14 -2.93
C GLN A 25 6.06 -0.26 -3.00
N GLY A 26 5.97 0.99 -2.53
CA GLY A 26 7.09 1.93 -2.50
C GLY A 26 8.16 1.50 -1.49
N GLU A 27 7.76 1.13 -0.28
CA GLU A 27 8.67 0.62 0.75
C GLU A 27 9.34 -0.68 0.30
N LEU A 28 8.59 -1.61 -0.31
CA LEU A 28 9.16 -2.84 -0.85
C LEU A 28 10.17 -2.55 -1.98
N ALA A 29 9.86 -1.61 -2.88
CA ALA A 29 10.79 -1.20 -3.93
C ALA A 29 12.07 -0.55 -3.35
N GLU A 30 11.92 0.22 -2.28
CA GLU A 30 13.03 0.87 -1.57
C GLU A 30 13.91 -0.11 -0.79
N ALA A 31 13.37 -1.24 -0.34
CA ALA A 31 14.11 -2.29 0.34
C ALA A 31 14.98 -3.13 -0.61
N ILE A 32 14.51 -3.38 -1.83
CA ILE A 32 15.21 -4.21 -2.81
C ILE A 32 16.39 -3.43 -3.43
N ARG A 33 17.60 -3.96 -3.30
CA ARG A 33 18.82 -3.39 -3.89
C ARG A 33 19.13 -4.02 -5.24
N GLN A 34 19.35 -3.18 -6.25
CA GLN A 34 19.84 -3.61 -7.55
C GLN A 34 21.36 -3.84 -7.52
N PRO A 35 21.93 -4.56 -8.50
CA PRO A 35 23.38 -4.73 -8.63
C PRO A 35 24.19 -3.43 -8.71
N ASN A 36 23.57 -2.34 -9.16
CA ASN A 36 24.17 -1.00 -9.21
C ASN A 36 24.10 -0.25 -7.86
N GLY A 37 23.65 -0.91 -6.79
CA GLY A 37 23.49 -0.35 -5.44
C GLY A 37 22.25 0.53 -5.24
N ARG A 38 21.50 0.84 -6.30
CA ARG A 38 20.28 1.67 -6.22
C ARG A 38 19.07 0.83 -5.81
N PRO A 39 18.02 1.45 -5.23
CA PRO A 39 16.76 0.76 -5.00
C PRO A 39 16.06 0.35 -6.29
N LEU A 40 15.15 -0.62 -6.21
CA LEU A 40 14.26 -0.95 -7.32
C LEU A 40 13.35 0.24 -7.64
N SER A 41 13.14 0.53 -8.92
CA SER A 41 12.26 1.64 -9.30
C SER A 41 10.80 1.28 -8.99
N ARG A 42 10.01 2.28 -8.57
CA ARG A 42 8.56 2.11 -8.33
C ARG A 42 7.82 1.62 -9.57
N VAL A 43 8.27 2.05 -10.76
CA VAL A 43 7.72 1.58 -12.04
C VAL A 43 7.99 0.09 -12.25
N ALA A 44 9.21 -0.38 -12.00
CA ALA A 44 9.55 -1.79 -12.12
C ALA A 44 8.77 -2.64 -11.10
N MET A 45 8.61 -2.16 -9.87
CA MET A 45 7.76 -2.82 -8.86
C MET A 45 6.30 -2.89 -9.30
N ASN A 46 5.74 -1.79 -9.81
CA ASN A 46 4.38 -1.76 -10.33
C ASN A 46 4.19 -2.74 -11.51
N MET A 47 5.18 -2.82 -12.42
CA MET A 47 5.17 -3.76 -13.54
C MET A 47 5.22 -5.21 -13.08
N LEU A 48 6.02 -5.51 -12.05
CA LEU A 48 6.06 -6.83 -11.44
C LEU A 48 4.70 -7.19 -10.82
N ILE A 49 4.17 -6.33 -9.96
CA ILE A 49 2.96 -6.62 -9.20
C ILE A 49 1.73 -6.68 -10.10
N ASN A 50 1.54 -5.74 -11.03
CA ASN A 50 0.29 -5.65 -11.80
C ASN A 50 0.32 -6.40 -13.13
N HIS A 51 1.50 -6.75 -13.63
CA HIS A 51 1.66 -7.40 -14.94
C HIS A 51 2.49 -8.68 -14.88
N GLY A 52 3.02 -9.07 -13.71
CA GLY A 52 3.89 -10.24 -13.57
C GLY A 52 5.23 -10.09 -14.30
N VAL A 53 5.64 -8.86 -14.65
CA VAL A 53 6.85 -8.60 -15.45
C VAL A 53 8.05 -8.47 -14.51
N TRP A 54 8.95 -9.45 -14.58
CA TRP A 54 10.17 -9.44 -13.78
C TRP A 54 11.18 -8.39 -14.26
N PRO A 55 11.78 -7.60 -13.35
CA PRO A 55 12.86 -6.69 -13.69
C PRO A 55 14.05 -7.43 -14.32
N VAL A 56 14.60 -6.89 -15.41
CA VAL A 56 15.71 -7.53 -16.14
C VAL A 56 17.04 -7.46 -15.38
N VAL A 57 17.29 -6.36 -14.68
CA VAL A 57 18.58 -6.07 -14.04
C VAL A 57 18.66 -6.63 -12.62
N THR A 58 17.53 -6.69 -11.91
CA THR A 58 17.50 -7.13 -10.52
C THR A 58 17.30 -8.64 -10.46
N PRO A 59 18.18 -9.40 -9.79
CA PRO A 59 18.02 -10.84 -9.66
C PRO A 59 16.66 -11.20 -9.07
N ARG A 60 16.00 -12.20 -9.66
CA ARG A 60 14.68 -12.67 -9.21
C ARG A 60 14.73 -13.17 -7.78
N GLU A 61 15.81 -13.86 -7.44
CA GLU A 61 16.06 -14.45 -6.11
C GLU A 61 16.19 -13.35 -5.06
N GLU A 62 16.80 -12.20 -5.40
CA GLU A 62 16.91 -11.05 -4.50
C GLU A 62 15.55 -10.45 -4.19
N ILE A 63 14.73 -10.26 -5.24
CA ILE A 63 13.36 -9.77 -5.09
C ILE A 63 12.56 -10.71 -4.21
N ILE A 64 12.61 -12.02 -4.47
CA ILE A 64 11.89 -13.03 -3.69
C ILE A 64 12.33 -13.00 -2.23
N ARG A 65 13.64 -13.10 -1.97
CA ARG A 65 14.20 -13.13 -0.62
C ARG A 65 13.80 -11.89 0.18
N VAL A 66 14.02 -10.69 -0.34
CA VAL A 66 13.70 -9.44 0.38
C VAL A 66 12.19 -9.32 0.61
N THR A 67 11.37 -9.67 -0.40
CA THR A 67 9.91 -9.63 -0.28
C THR A 67 9.40 -10.57 0.80
N GLU A 68 9.82 -11.84 0.79
CA GLU A 68 9.39 -12.80 1.80
C GLU A 68 9.90 -12.45 3.19
N THR A 69 11.13 -11.96 3.34
CA THR A 69 11.64 -11.47 4.63
C THR A 69 10.76 -10.35 5.18
N MET A 70 10.46 -9.34 4.37
CA MET A 70 9.59 -8.24 4.80
C MET A 70 8.17 -8.70 5.16
N LEU A 71 7.62 -9.67 4.42
CA LEU A 71 6.29 -10.22 4.71
C LEU A 71 6.29 -11.01 6.02
N ARG A 72 7.31 -11.85 6.26
CA ARG A 72 7.47 -12.57 7.53
C ARG A 72 7.65 -11.61 8.71
N GLU A 73 8.45 -10.56 8.54
CA GLU A 73 8.62 -9.50 9.56
C GLU A 73 7.31 -8.75 9.83
N ALA A 74 6.42 -8.64 8.84
CA ALA A 74 5.07 -8.10 8.99
C ALA A 74 4.04 -9.10 9.54
N GLY A 75 4.47 -10.32 9.91
CA GLY A 75 3.63 -11.35 10.51
C GLY A 75 2.79 -12.15 9.52
N VAL A 76 3.22 -12.26 8.26
CA VAL A 76 2.60 -13.14 7.27
C VAL A 76 3.05 -14.59 7.51
N ASP A 77 2.10 -15.51 7.62
CA ASP A 77 2.38 -16.94 7.76
C ASP A 77 2.89 -17.56 6.47
N ASP A 78 3.74 -18.59 6.58
CA ASP A 78 4.34 -19.26 5.41
C ASP A 78 3.29 -19.88 4.47
N ASP A 79 2.12 -20.30 4.99
CA ASP A 79 1.00 -20.81 4.20
C ASP A 79 0.46 -19.76 3.22
N GLU A 80 0.49 -18.48 3.59
CA GLU A 80 0.08 -17.38 2.71
C GLU A 80 1.15 -17.04 1.66
N LEU A 81 2.40 -17.43 1.88
CA LEU A 81 3.52 -17.15 0.97
C LEU A 81 3.59 -18.11 -0.22
N VAL A 82 2.91 -19.27 -0.15
CA VAL A 82 3.00 -20.35 -1.15
C VAL A 82 2.63 -19.89 -2.56
N ASP A 83 1.60 -19.05 -2.68
CA ASP A 83 1.00 -18.67 -3.96
C ASP A 83 1.13 -17.17 -4.31
N ILE A 84 1.91 -16.40 -3.55
CA ILE A 84 1.98 -14.93 -3.70
C ILE A 84 2.47 -14.46 -5.07
N TRP A 85 3.27 -15.31 -5.73
CA TRP A 85 3.83 -15.05 -7.05
C TRP A 85 2.94 -15.55 -8.19
N GLU A 86 1.79 -16.14 -7.88
CA GLU A 86 0.78 -16.51 -8.87
C GLU A 86 -0.10 -15.32 -9.24
N ILE A 87 -0.71 -15.41 -10.43
CA ILE A 87 -1.71 -14.44 -10.88
C ILE A 87 -2.94 -14.54 -9.97
N ASP A 88 -3.45 -13.41 -9.55
CA ASP A 88 -4.70 -13.27 -8.83
C ASP A 88 -5.87 -13.18 -9.83
N PRO A 89 -6.66 -14.26 -10.02
CA PRO A 89 -7.80 -14.25 -10.92
C PRO A 89 -8.98 -13.43 -10.36
N ALA A 90 -9.00 -13.16 -9.05
CA ALA A 90 -10.09 -12.45 -8.37
C ALA A 90 -9.90 -10.92 -8.36
N ASN A 91 -8.74 -10.42 -8.80
CA ASN A 91 -8.45 -9.00 -8.88
C ASN A 91 -8.23 -8.51 -10.32
N PRO A 92 -9.21 -8.65 -11.23
CA PRO A 92 -9.09 -8.12 -12.58
C PRO A 92 -9.15 -6.58 -12.52
N ALA A 93 -7.99 -5.94 -12.66
CA ALA A 93 -7.79 -4.54 -13.02
C ALA A 93 -8.70 -3.54 -12.31
N HIS A 94 -8.27 -2.96 -11.18
CA HIS A 94 -8.54 -1.55 -10.80
C HIS A 94 -7.87 -1.18 -9.46
N MET A 95 -6.56 -0.97 -9.42
CA MET A 95 -5.94 -0.11 -8.38
C MET A 95 -5.86 1.34 -8.85
N GLY A 96 -6.96 1.86 -9.40
CA GLY A 96 -7.06 3.22 -9.92
C GLY A 96 -7.39 4.28 -8.87
N ASN A 97 -7.48 3.95 -7.56
CA ASN A 97 -7.78 4.97 -6.57
C ASN A 97 -7.15 4.71 -5.19
N PRO A 98 -6.01 5.34 -4.84
CA PRO A 98 -5.37 5.20 -3.53
C PRO A 98 -6.30 5.54 -2.35
N ALA A 99 -7.35 6.34 -2.57
CA ALA A 99 -8.35 6.67 -1.55
C ALA A 99 -9.16 5.45 -1.06
N LYS A 100 -9.40 4.45 -1.91
CA LYS A 100 -10.15 3.24 -1.54
C LYS A 100 -9.29 2.21 -0.80
N HIS A 101 -7.98 2.21 -1.02
CA HIS A 101 -7.05 1.29 -0.37
C HIS A 101 -6.82 1.60 1.11
N ARG A 102 -6.85 2.89 1.52
CA ARG A 102 -6.80 3.27 2.95
C ARG A 102 -8.01 2.76 3.73
N ALA A 103 -9.18 2.65 3.09
CA ALA A 103 -10.38 2.15 3.75
C ALA A 103 -10.31 0.64 4.07
N TYR A 104 -9.75 -0.17 3.16
CA TYR A 104 -9.61 -1.62 3.37
C TYR A 104 -8.50 -2.00 4.36
N ALA A 105 -7.37 -1.27 4.33
CA ALA A 105 -6.30 -1.43 5.32
C ALA A 105 -6.75 -1.02 6.73
N ASN A 106 -7.65 -0.04 6.84
CA ASN A 106 -8.24 0.36 8.14
C ASN A 106 -9.24 -0.66 8.72
N THR A 107 -9.87 -1.51 7.89
CA THR A 107 -10.86 -2.49 8.37
C THR A 107 -10.24 -3.76 8.98
N HIS A 108 -8.96 -4.06 8.71
CA HIS A 108 -8.30 -5.30 9.17
C HIS A 108 -7.15 -5.07 10.16
N ARG A 109 -6.93 -3.84 10.62
CA ARG A 109 -6.00 -3.57 11.72
C ARG A 109 -6.63 -4.08 13.03
N PRO A 110 -5.97 -4.92 13.85
CA PRO A 110 -6.46 -5.18 15.20
C PRO A 110 -6.59 -3.83 15.91
N ARG A 111 -7.81 -3.55 16.37
CA ARG A 111 -8.26 -2.25 16.85
C ARG A 111 -7.54 -1.91 18.16
N ALA A 112 -6.39 -1.27 18.09
CA ALA A 112 -5.90 -0.47 19.20
C ALA A 112 -6.86 0.72 19.32
N ILE A 113 -7.66 0.70 20.39
CA ILE A 113 -8.58 1.78 20.73
C ILE A 113 -7.71 2.93 21.25
N GLU A 114 -7.14 3.73 20.35
CA GLU A 114 -6.66 5.05 20.73
C GLU A 114 -7.88 5.96 20.84
N GLU A 115 -8.28 6.23 22.08
CA GLU A 115 -9.13 7.35 22.46
C GLU A 115 -8.59 8.62 21.80
N SER A 116 -9.20 9.00 20.67
CA SER A 116 -8.89 10.27 20.03
C SER A 116 -9.70 11.34 20.75
N GLU A 117 -9.07 11.98 21.74
CA GLU A 117 -9.55 13.24 22.31
C GLU A 117 -9.69 14.30 21.21
N THR A 118 -10.80 15.03 21.33
CA THR A 118 -11.43 15.90 20.34
C THR A 118 -10.60 17.13 19.94
N ARG A 119 -10.77 17.57 18.69
CA ARG A 119 -10.93 19.00 18.41
C ARG A 119 -11.99 19.18 17.34
N GLU A 120 -13.26 19.19 17.77
CA GLU A 120 -14.36 19.62 16.92
C GLU A 120 -14.15 21.09 16.56
N MET A 121 -13.69 21.36 15.33
CA MET A 121 -13.69 22.69 14.78
C MET A 121 -15.08 22.99 14.21
N LEU A 122 -15.68 24.11 14.65
CA LEU A 122 -16.98 24.56 14.19
C LEU A 122 -16.98 24.75 12.67
N HIS A 123 -17.90 24.07 11.97
CA HIS A 123 -18.03 24.16 10.51
C HIS A 123 -18.40 25.60 10.08
N PRO A 124 -17.89 26.11 8.93
CA PRO A 124 -18.11 27.50 8.49
C PRO A 124 -19.59 27.89 8.35
N ALA A 125 -20.45 26.93 8.01
CA ALA A 125 -21.90 27.13 7.90
C ALA A 125 -22.56 27.42 9.26
N THR A 126 -22.02 26.84 10.33
CA THR A 126 -22.49 27.02 11.71
C THR A 126 -22.06 28.38 12.26
N LYS A 127 -20.86 28.87 11.91
CA LYS A 127 -20.41 30.24 12.25
C LYS A 127 -21.37 31.33 11.78
N LYS A 128 -21.96 31.17 10.58
CA LYS A 128 -22.91 32.14 10.00
C LYS A 128 -24.30 32.08 10.65
N HIS A 129 -24.75 30.91 11.08
CA HIS A 129 -26.04 30.76 11.78
C HIS A 129 -26.06 31.45 13.15
N PHE A 130 -24.93 31.49 13.86
CA PHE A 130 -24.84 32.09 15.20
C PHE A 130 -24.35 33.55 15.23
N GLY A 131 -24.09 34.18 14.09
CA GLY A 131 -23.75 35.61 14.02
C GLY A 131 -22.48 36.03 14.82
N LEU A 132 -21.57 35.09 15.07
CA LEU A 132 -20.36 35.36 15.87
C LEU A 132 -19.32 36.13 15.05
N SER A 133 -19.21 37.43 15.31
CA SER A 133 -18.28 38.33 14.60
C SER A 133 -16.83 38.26 15.13
N ARG A 134 -16.59 37.48 16.19
CA ARG A 134 -15.29 37.26 16.83
C ARG A 134 -15.18 35.82 17.30
N ASP A 135 -13.97 35.26 17.23
CA ASP A 135 -13.66 33.91 17.68
C ASP A 135 -13.57 33.89 19.22
N PRO A 136 -14.44 33.18 19.95
CA PRO A 136 -14.46 33.20 21.42
C PRO A 136 -13.29 32.44 22.06
N PHE A 137 -12.48 31.71 21.29
CA PHE A 137 -11.31 30.98 21.80
C PHE A 137 -9.98 31.70 21.55
N LYS A 138 -10.02 32.95 21.06
CA LYS A 138 -8.85 33.82 21.02
C LYS A 138 -8.79 34.71 22.26
N THR A 139 -8.15 34.22 23.32
CA THR A 139 -7.63 35.11 24.37
C THR A 139 -6.30 35.69 23.89
N THR A 140 -6.31 36.98 23.60
CA THR A 140 -5.11 37.84 23.52
C THR A 140 -4.39 37.83 24.87
N SER A 141 -3.08 37.58 24.82
CA SER A 141 -1.98 37.85 25.77
C SER A 141 -2.26 37.96 27.26
#